data_AF-A0A7C3DSV2-F1
#
_entry.id   AF-A0A7C3DSV2-F1
#
_cell.length_a   1.000
_cell.length_b   1.000
_cell.length_c   1.000
_cell.angle_alpha   90.00
_cell.angle_beta   90.00
_cell.angle_gamma   90.00
#
_symmetry.space_group_name_H-M   'P 1'
#
loop_
_entity.id
_entity.type
_entity.pdbx_description
1 polymer ?
#
loop_
_entity_poly.entity_id
_entity_poly.type
_entity_poly.pdbx_seq_one_letter_code
_entity_poly.pdbx_strand_id
1 'polypeptide(L)'
;MKGILRHTPLLFLGLIMPVITCGQDIPFGDYSRYPFISIRDNTLELADSAVGMDVFFEKLSQCQLKGKGRVKILHIGDSHVQADFFTGRTRQRFHQSFPGCNAGMNLVFPYKAAKTNSSYVYTSEANGEWISCRNIMSDRTCTLGVTGISLTTTDSSASLSFRMRRQLPLAYFFNRMSVMILRDSASFSISVPGFQYEGCDTLGLAILYHFSSPQQVDSTSLFVRKDDSTQKQLTLLGILLDSGDEGILYNSAGINGADVRSFLRCSQMNSDLAYLSPDLVIVSLGTNDCYSEKWDSVTFEMNLRTLARNIRQSVPSAAIIFTTPPDHYRKRKHLNEDVPAACNAIYRVARSEKAAVWNLYRVMGGRNSIREWIDSNLAVRDRIHFNSEGYYLQGDLLFEAIIQSWSDYLDKQYVAGTNR
;
A
#
# COMPACT_ATOMS: atom_id res chain seq x y z
N MET A 1 44.28 -20.89 30.80
CA MET A 1 43.33 -21.87 30.27
C MET A 1 42.07 -21.13 29.84
N LYS A 2 41.79 -21.12 28.54
CA LYS A 2 40.62 -20.48 27.94
C LYS A 2 39.39 -21.37 28.14
N GLY A 3 38.36 -20.87 28.83
CA GLY A 3 37.02 -21.46 28.83
C GLY A 3 36.21 -20.81 27.71
N ILE A 4 35.93 -21.56 26.65
CA ILE A 4 35.09 -21.14 25.53
C ILE A 4 33.63 -21.33 25.96
N LEU A 5 32.92 -20.24 26.26
CA LEU A 5 31.46 -20.25 26.26
C LEU A 5 30.99 -20.18 24.81
N ARG A 6 30.40 -21.29 24.32
CA ARG A 6 29.67 -21.31 23.06
C ARG A 6 28.33 -20.59 23.27
N HIS A 7 28.15 -19.45 22.62
CA HIS A 7 26.84 -18.80 22.53
C HIS A 7 25.96 -19.57 21.55
N THR A 8 24.84 -20.08 22.06
CA THR A 8 23.72 -20.61 21.26
C THR A 8 22.93 -19.42 20.71
N PRO A 9 22.58 -19.37 19.41
CA PRO A 9 21.71 -18.31 18.92
C PRO A 9 20.32 -18.47 19.53
N LEU A 10 19.74 -17.37 20.03
CA LEU A 10 18.33 -17.33 20.40
C LEU A 10 17.50 -17.62 19.15
N LEU A 11 16.98 -18.85 19.04
CA LEU A 11 15.83 -19.11 18.18
C LEU A 11 14.63 -18.40 18.81
N PHE A 12 14.16 -17.33 18.17
CA PHE A 12 12.80 -16.82 18.40
C PHE A 12 11.80 -17.86 17.87
N LEU A 13 11.44 -18.81 18.73
CA LEU A 13 10.34 -19.74 18.49
C LEU A 13 9.22 -19.41 19.49
N GLY A 14 8.10 -18.86 19.00
CA GLY A 14 6.85 -18.66 19.75
C GLY A 14 6.23 -17.28 19.49
N LEU A 15 4.95 -17.11 19.16
CA LEU A 15 3.77 -17.97 19.27
C LEU A 15 2.93 -17.90 17.98
N ILE A 16 2.54 -19.05 17.45
CA ILE A 16 1.45 -19.16 16.47
C ILE A 16 0.18 -19.49 17.27
N MET A 17 -0.73 -18.52 17.40
CA MET A 17 -2.10 -18.81 17.83
C MET A 17 -2.86 -19.42 16.63
N PRO A 18 -3.46 -20.62 16.76
CA PRO A 18 -4.22 -21.21 15.67
C PRO A 18 -5.56 -20.49 15.57
N VAL A 19 -5.77 -19.76 14.46
CA VAL A 19 -7.11 -19.28 14.11
C VAL A 19 -7.81 -20.41 13.35
N ILE A 20 -8.99 -20.77 13.85
CA ILE A 20 -9.85 -21.83 13.32
C ILE A 20 -10.26 -21.52 11.87
N THR A 21 -10.23 -22.58 11.07
CA THR A 21 -10.28 -22.65 9.60
C THR A 21 -11.57 -22.16 8.94
N CYS A 22 -11.42 -21.42 7.84
CA CYS A 22 -12.22 -21.61 6.63
C CYS A 22 -11.32 -21.30 5.41
N GLY A 23 -11.03 -22.32 4.60
CA GLY A 23 -9.95 -22.32 3.60
C GLY A 23 -8.62 -22.80 4.21
N GLN A 24 -7.89 -23.69 3.53
CA GLN A 24 -6.53 -24.06 3.94
C GLN A 24 -5.61 -22.88 3.59
N ASP A 25 -5.62 -21.82 4.42
CA ASP A 25 -4.60 -20.80 4.41
C ASP A 25 -3.23 -21.49 4.47
N ILE A 26 -2.29 -21.09 3.60
CA ILE A 26 -0.90 -21.53 3.68
C ILE A 26 -0.41 -21.21 5.11
N PRO A 27 0.04 -22.21 5.89
CA PRO A 27 0.58 -21.93 7.21
C PRO A 27 1.72 -20.92 7.08
N PHE A 28 1.61 -19.82 7.83
CA PHE A 28 2.60 -18.75 7.79
C PHE A 28 4.00 -19.31 8.06
N GLY A 29 4.99 -18.99 7.20
CA GLY A 29 6.35 -19.50 7.27
C GLY A 29 6.59 -20.92 6.73
N ASP A 30 5.55 -21.68 6.32
CA ASP A 30 5.72 -22.98 5.65
C ASP A 30 5.42 -22.89 4.15
N TYR A 31 6.48 -22.79 3.36
CA TYR A 31 6.42 -22.73 1.89
C TYR A 31 6.89 -24.01 1.22
N SER A 32 6.98 -25.13 1.94
CA SER A 32 7.43 -26.42 1.41
C SER A 32 6.59 -26.91 0.21
N ARG A 33 5.32 -26.48 0.14
CA ARG A 33 4.42 -26.73 -1.00
C ARG A 33 4.87 -26.06 -2.31
N TYR A 34 5.72 -25.05 -2.25
CA TYR A 34 6.12 -24.22 -3.38
C TYR A 34 7.66 -24.16 -3.53
N PRO A 35 8.31 -25.27 -3.93
CA PRO A 35 9.77 -25.38 -3.95
C PRO A 35 10.47 -24.45 -4.96
N PHE A 36 9.72 -23.86 -5.89
CA PHE A 36 10.21 -22.86 -6.85
C PHE A 36 10.34 -21.46 -6.23
N ILE A 37 9.75 -21.22 -5.06
CA ILE A 37 9.88 -19.95 -4.34
C ILE A 37 11.25 -19.92 -3.67
N SER A 38 12.03 -18.89 -3.97
CA SER A 38 13.36 -18.69 -3.41
C SER A 38 13.27 -18.03 -2.03
N ILE A 39 13.08 -18.85 -0.99
CA ILE A 39 13.05 -18.38 0.42
C ILE A 39 14.36 -17.71 0.82
N ARG A 40 15.49 -18.19 0.28
CA ARG A 40 16.80 -17.56 0.47
C ARG A 40 16.85 -16.12 -0.04
N ASP A 41 16.12 -15.83 -1.12
CA ASP A 41 16.05 -14.48 -1.69
C ASP A 41 14.96 -13.62 -1.04
N ASN A 42 14.14 -14.16 -0.13
CA ASN A 42 13.08 -13.42 0.57
C ASN A 42 13.64 -12.54 1.68
N THR A 43 14.38 -11.51 1.29
CA THR A 43 15.03 -10.56 2.19
C THR A 43 14.83 -9.13 1.69
N LEU A 44 14.92 -8.13 2.58
CA LEU A 44 15.07 -6.74 2.18
C LEU A 44 16.55 -6.42 1.93
N GLU A 45 16.86 -6.07 0.69
CA GLU A 45 18.21 -5.62 0.30
C GLU A 45 18.33 -4.11 0.53
N LEU A 46 18.99 -3.72 1.63
CA LEU A 46 19.16 -2.32 2.01
C LEU A 46 20.32 -1.68 1.25
N ALA A 47 20.11 -0.49 0.67
CA ALA A 47 21.21 0.33 0.19
C ALA A 47 22.10 0.81 1.36
N ASP A 48 23.37 1.11 1.06
CA ASP A 48 24.28 1.69 2.04
C ASP A 48 23.69 2.99 2.62
N SER A 49 23.75 3.14 3.94
CA SER A 49 23.20 4.31 4.66
C SER A 49 21.70 4.55 4.44
N ALA A 50 20.89 3.49 4.37
CA ALA A 50 19.43 3.57 4.36
C ALA A 50 18.82 3.99 5.72
N VAL A 51 19.23 5.16 6.24
CA VAL A 51 18.85 5.69 7.57
C VAL A 51 17.33 5.76 7.78
N GLY A 52 16.55 5.97 6.70
CA GLY A 52 15.09 5.94 6.78
C GLY A 52 14.54 4.60 7.28
N MET A 53 15.20 3.48 6.95
CA MET A 53 14.82 2.15 7.45
C MET A 53 15.06 2.03 8.95
N ASP A 54 16.19 2.53 9.46
CA ASP A 54 16.48 2.52 10.91
C ASP A 54 15.45 3.36 11.68
N VAL A 55 15.05 4.52 11.16
CA VAL A 55 13.99 5.37 11.74
C VAL A 55 12.66 4.64 11.75
N PHE A 56 12.31 3.99 10.64
CA PHE A 56 11.10 3.17 10.54
C PHE A 56 11.11 2.01 11.55
N PHE A 57 12.21 1.27 11.66
CA PHE A 57 12.34 0.15 12.59
C PHE A 57 12.35 0.58 14.06
N GLU A 58 12.92 1.72 14.39
CA GLU A 58 12.80 2.29 15.74
C GLU A 58 11.33 2.60 16.05
N LYS A 59 10.61 3.24 15.12
CA LYS A 59 9.19 3.53 15.30
C LYS A 59 8.34 2.26 15.41
N LEU A 60 8.65 1.25 14.59
CA LEU A 60 8.03 -0.07 14.66
C LEU A 60 8.28 -0.73 16.02
N SER A 61 9.48 -0.57 16.58
CA SER A 61 9.81 -1.06 17.93
C SER A 61 8.99 -0.37 19.02
N GLN A 62 8.83 0.96 18.96
CA GLN A 62 7.97 1.68 19.91
C GLN A 62 6.51 1.23 19.81
N CYS A 63 6.04 1.05 18.58
CA CYS A 63 4.66 0.64 18.31
C CYS A 63 4.39 -0.80 18.75
N GLN A 64 5.14 -1.76 18.24
CA GLN A 64 4.89 -3.20 18.41
C GLN A 64 5.33 -3.74 19.78
N LEU A 65 6.45 -3.25 20.33
CA LEU A 65 7.01 -3.78 21.59
C LEU A 65 6.54 -3.01 22.82
N LYS A 66 6.14 -1.74 22.65
CA LYS A 66 5.74 -0.88 23.77
C LYS A 66 4.29 -0.39 23.69
N GLY A 67 3.57 -0.70 22.61
CA GLY A 67 2.19 -0.25 22.40
C GLY A 67 2.06 1.27 22.28
N LYS A 68 3.11 1.96 21.77
CA LYS A 68 3.18 3.42 21.71
C LYS A 68 3.36 3.92 20.29
N GLY A 69 2.50 4.85 19.89
CA GLY A 69 2.60 5.54 18.63
C GLY A 69 2.00 4.75 17.46
N ARG A 70 1.78 5.49 16.37
CA ARG A 70 1.25 4.97 15.10
C ARG A 70 2.34 4.87 14.07
N VAL A 71 2.47 3.70 13.44
CA VAL A 71 3.31 3.52 12.26
C VAL A 71 2.43 3.54 11.02
N LYS A 72 2.73 4.44 10.10
CA LYS A 72 1.96 4.68 8.89
C LYS A 72 2.72 4.15 7.68
N ILE A 73 2.15 3.18 6.99
CA ILE A 73 2.68 2.59 5.77
C ILE A 73 1.78 3.03 4.62
N LEU A 74 2.38 3.51 3.53
CA LEU A 74 1.71 3.75 2.27
C LEU A 74 2.29 2.84 1.20
N HIS A 75 1.47 2.00 0.61
CA HIS A 75 1.85 1.12 -0.49
C HIS A 75 1.19 1.62 -1.78
N ILE A 76 1.99 2.19 -2.69
CA ILE A 76 1.54 2.62 -4.02
C ILE A 76 1.89 1.56 -5.07
N GLY A 77 1.03 1.38 -6.07
CA GLY A 77 1.32 0.44 -7.14
C GLY A 77 0.28 0.37 -8.24
N ASP A 78 0.29 -0.75 -8.96
CA ASP A 78 -0.56 -0.98 -10.11
C ASP A 78 -1.76 -1.91 -9.82
N SER A 79 -2.14 -2.77 -10.77
CA SER A 79 -3.21 -3.75 -10.61
C SER A 79 -2.95 -4.76 -9.48
N HIS A 80 -1.69 -5.06 -9.17
CA HIS A 80 -1.33 -5.97 -8.07
C HIS A 80 -1.69 -5.39 -6.69
N VAL A 81 -1.73 -4.06 -6.57
CA VAL A 81 -2.09 -3.34 -5.33
C VAL A 81 -3.58 -2.99 -5.29
N GLN A 82 -4.21 -2.64 -6.43
CA GLN A 82 -5.56 -2.05 -6.43
C GLN A 82 -6.64 -2.93 -5.78
N ALA A 83 -6.63 -4.24 -6.05
CA ALA A 83 -7.63 -5.17 -5.50
C ALA A 83 -7.41 -5.48 -4.01
N ASP A 84 -6.29 -5.01 -3.46
CA ASP A 84 -5.90 -5.09 -2.06
C ASP A 84 -5.64 -6.51 -1.55
N PHE A 85 -5.67 -7.58 -2.36
CA PHE A 85 -5.36 -8.93 -1.88
C PHE A 85 -3.93 -9.03 -1.33
N PHE A 86 -2.95 -8.46 -2.06
CA PHE A 86 -1.54 -8.45 -1.66
C PHE A 86 -1.31 -7.55 -0.44
N THR A 87 -1.72 -6.28 -0.54
CA THR A 87 -1.53 -5.28 0.50
C THR A 87 -2.39 -5.53 1.73
N GLY A 88 -3.61 -6.01 1.54
CA GLY A 88 -4.53 -6.40 2.60
C GLY A 88 -4.05 -7.61 3.38
N ARG A 89 -3.40 -8.60 2.74
CA ARG A 89 -2.75 -9.69 3.46
C ARG A 89 -1.54 -9.19 4.24
N THR A 90 -0.71 -8.34 3.64
CA THR A 90 0.43 -7.71 4.35
C THR A 90 -0.07 -6.93 5.58
N ARG A 91 -1.11 -6.11 5.43
CA ARG A 91 -1.79 -5.40 6.52
C ARG A 91 -2.30 -6.36 7.59
N GLN A 92 -3.00 -7.41 7.19
CA GLN A 92 -3.50 -8.43 8.11
C GLN A 92 -2.38 -9.01 8.96
N ARG A 93 -1.23 -9.35 8.37
CA ARG A 93 -0.08 -9.87 9.11
C ARG A 93 0.44 -8.86 10.14
N PHE A 94 0.67 -7.61 9.73
CA PHE A 94 1.05 -6.55 10.68
C PHE A 94 0.05 -6.40 11.84
N HIS A 95 -1.24 -6.48 11.57
CA HIS A 95 -2.28 -6.30 12.58
C HIS A 95 -2.47 -7.51 13.51
N GLN A 96 -2.06 -8.71 13.08
CA GLN A 96 -2.26 -9.97 13.84
C GLN A 96 -1.00 -10.47 14.54
N SER A 97 0.20 -10.12 14.06
CA SER A 97 1.44 -10.63 14.62
C SER A 97 1.76 -10.12 16.02
N PHE A 98 1.21 -8.96 16.40
CA PHE A 98 1.44 -8.36 17.72
C PHE A 98 0.13 -7.81 18.30
N PRO A 99 -0.13 -7.96 19.61
CA PRO A 99 -1.33 -7.41 20.24
C PRO A 99 -1.44 -5.89 20.09
N GLY A 100 -2.65 -5.37 19.89
CA GLY A 100 -2.91 -3.92 19.87
C GLY A 100 -2.36 -3.18 18.65
N CYS A 101 -2.08 -3.89 17.55
CA CYS A 101 -1.42 -3.31 16.37
C CYS A 101 -2.36 -2.94 15.22
N ASN A 102 -3.66 -3.12 15.40
CA ASN A 102 -4.68 -2.74 14.43
C ASN A 102 -5.14 -1.30 14.68
N ALA A 103 -4.58 -0.31 13.96
CA ALA A 103 -5.00 1.09 14.06
C ALA A 103 -6.07 1.48 13.02
N GLY A 104 -6.71 0.50 12.37
CA GLY A 104 -7.76 0.71 11.38
C GLY A 104 -7.29 0.63 9.91
N MET A 105 -8.21 0.96 9.01
CA MET A 105 -7.98 0.93 7.55
C MET A 105 -7.38 2.24 7.01
N ASN A 106 -7.80 3.40 7.55
CA ASN A 106 -7.43 4.74 7.11
C ASN A 106 -7.83 5.06 5.66
N LEU A 107 -6.93 5.01 4.68
CA LEU A 107 -7.22 5.47 3.32
C LEU A 107 -8.16 4.50 2.58
N VAL A 108 -9.32 5.01 2.16
CA VAL A 108 -10.32 4.28 1.35
C VAL A 108 -10.81 5.13 0.17
N PHE A 109 -11.28 4.43 -0.87
CA PHE A 109 -11.85 5.05 -2.06
C PHE A 109 -13.06 4.25 -2.60
N PRO A 110 -14.14 4.90 -3.07
CA PRO A 110 -15.33 4.20 -3.57
C PRO A 110 -15.15 3.71 -5.02
N TYR A 111 -14.27 2.73 -5.21
CA TYR A 111 -13.89 2.22 -6.52
C TYR A 111 -15.07 1.69 -7.37
N LYS A 112 -16.18 1.24 -6.76
CA LYS A 112 -17.38 0.88 -7.52
C LYS A 112 -18.00 2.05 -8.27
N ALA A 113 -18.03 3.24 -7.67
CA ALA A 113 -18.48 4.47 -8.36
C ALA A 113 -17.58 4.79 -9.56
N ALA A 114 -16.30 4.44 -9.46
CA ALA A 114 -15.34 4.56 -10.55
C ALA A 114 -15.34 3.39 -11.55
N LYS A 115 -16.29 2.44 -11.42
CA LYS A 115 -16.44 1.27 -12.30
C LYS A 115 -15.13 0.47 -12.44
N THR A 116 -14.41 0.29 -11.32
CA THR A 116 -13.14 -0.44 -11.27
C THR A 116 -13.05 -1.36 -10.05
N ASN A 117 -12.02 -2.19 -10.01
CA ASN A 117 -11.81 -3.17 -8.94
C ASN A 117 -11.68 -2.44 -7.59
N SER A 118 -12.34 -2.98 -6.57
CA SER A 118 -12.34 -2.45 -5.21
C SER A 118 -11.48 -3.32 -4.31
N SER A 119 -10.99 -2.75 -3.20
CA SER A 119 -10.41 -3.53 -2.10
C SER A 119 -11.39 -4.63 -1.65
N TYR A 120 -10.86 -5.80 -1.32
CA TYR A 120 -11.67 -6.88 -0.75
C TYR A 120 -12.11 -6.60 0.69
N VAL A 121 -11.53 -5.61 1.38
CA VAL A 121 -11.78 -5.33 2.80
C VAL A 121 -13.10 -4.60 3.04
N TYR A 122 -13.53 -3.75 2.11
CA TYR A 122 -14.78 -3.01 2.25
C TYR A 122 -15.63 -3.10 0.99
N THR A 123 -16.88 -2.70 1.12
CA THR A 123 -17.79 -2.46 0.01
C THR A 123 -18.16 -0.99 -0.03
N SER A 124 -18.23 -0.43 -1.23
CA SER A 124 -18.82 0.88 -1.46
C SER A 124 -20.06 0.78 -2.34
N GLU A 125 -21.02 1.66 -2.14
CA GLU A 125 -22.16 1.88 -3.05
C GLU A 125 -22.24 3.36 -3.40
N ALA A 126 -22.91 3.66 -4.51
CA ALA A 126 -23.05 5.02 -5.00
C ALA A 126 -24.47 5.25 -5.52
N ASN A 127 -24.98 6.44 -5.26
CA ASN A 127 -26.20 6.97 -5.85
C ASN A 127 -25.87 8.29 -6.56
N GLY A 128 -26.61 8.58 -7.63
CA GLY A 128 -26.31 9.67 -8.56
C GLY A 128 -25.24 9.29 -9.58
N GLU A 129 -25.03 10.17 -10.55
CA GLU A 129 -24.04 9.98 -11.61
C GLU A 129 -22.64 10.43 -11.15
N TRP A 130 -21.65 9.55 -11.32
CA TRP A 130 -20.26 9.80 -10.97
C TRP A 130 -19.34 9.52 -12.15
N ILE A 131 -18.46 10.47 -12.44
CA ILE A 131 -17.46 10.39 -13.50
C ILE A 131 -16.10 10.24 -12.85
N SER A 132 -15.42 9.12 -13.12
CA SER A 132 -14.06 8.91 -12.64
C SER A 132 -13.01 9.53 -13.56
N CYS A 133 -11.93 10.05 -12.98
CA CYS A 133 -10.68 10.20 -13.69
C CYS A 133 -9.56 9.42 -12.99
N ARG A 134 -8.72 8.73 -13.77
CA ARG A 134 -7.62 7.90 -13.26
C ARG A 134 -6.31 8.36 -13.84
N ASN A 135 -5.24 8.18 -13.09
CA ASN A 135 -3.92 8.64 -13.46
C ASN A 135 -3.40 8.00 -14.76
N ILE A 136 -3.92 6.84 -15.18
CA ILE A 136 -3.64 6.17 -16.45
C ILE A 136 -4.22 6.88 -17.70
N MET A 137 -5.16 7.82 -17.54
CA MET A 137 -5.80 8.53 -18.66
C MET A 137 -4.94 9.71 -19.09
N SER A 138 -3.93 9.46 -19.93
CA SER A 138 -2.96 10.49 -20.35
C SER A 138 -3.55 11.58 -21.26
N ASP A 139 -4.72 11.34 -21.85
CA ASP A 139 -5.47 12.28 -22.69
C ASP A 139 -6.32 13.27 -21.88
N ARG A 140 -6.40 13.09 -20.56
CA ARG A 140 -7.20 13.92 -19.67
C ARG A 140 -6.31 14.66 -18.68
N THR A 141 -6.62 15.94 -18.45
CA THR A 141 -6.02 16.69 -17.35
C THR A 141 -6.87 16.52 -16.12
N CYS A 142 -6.35 15.81 -15.12
CA CYS A 142 -7.04 15.55 -13.87
C CYS A 142 -6.14 15.89 -12.70
N THR A 143 -6.65 16.66 -11.75
CA THR A 143 -5.98 16.83 -10.46
C THR A 143 -6.19 15.56 -9.65
N LEU A 144 -5.10 14.84 -9.41
CA LEU A 144 -5.12 13.54 -8.75
C LEU A 144 -4.12 13.53 -7.60
N GLY A 145 -4.58 12.96 -6.48
CA GLY A 145 -3.80 12.75 -5.28
C GLY A 145 -3.10 11.39 -5.24
N VAL A 146 -2.70 10.98 -4.04
CA VAL A 146 -1.99 9.71 -3.79
C VAL A 146 -2.80 8.48 -4.23
N THR A 147 -4.13 8.55 -4.21
CA THR A 147 -5.03 7.48 -4.66
C THR A 147 -4.91 7.21 -6.17
N GLY A 148 -4.39 8.17 -6.95
CA GLY A 148 -4.29 8.08 -8.41
C GLY A 148 -5.65 8.11 -9.11
N ILE A 149 -6.73 8.44 -8.40
CA ILE A 149 -8.11 8.43 -8.91
C ILE A 149 -8.95 9.53 -8.25
N SER A 150 -9.86 10.11 -9.02
CA SER A 150 -10.87 11.04 -8.53
C SER A 150 -12.26 10.66 -9.03
N LEU A 151 -13.27 11.17 -8.33
CA LEU A 151 -14.68 11.01 -8.70
C LEU A 151 -15.37 12.37 -8.69
N THR A 152 -15.93 12.75 -9.82
CA THR A 152 -16.66 14.00 -9.99
C THR A 152 -18.15 13.73 -10.18
N THR A 153 -19.00 14.47 -9.49
CA THR A 153 -20.45 14.47 -9.73
C THR A 153 -20.97 15.90 -9.91
N THR A 154 -21.95 16.06 -10.77
CA THR A 154 -22.76 17.29 -10.93
C THR A 154 -24.17 17.11 -10.34
N ASP A 155 -24.48 15.92 -9.82
CA ASP A 155 -25.75 15.63 -9.15
C ASP A 155 -25.67 16.09 -7.69
N SER A 156 -26.46 17.11 -7.37
CA SER A 156 -26.52 17.73 -6.05
C SER A 156 -27.18 16.87 -4.97
N SER A 157 -27.68 15.68 -5.32
CA SER A 157 -28.27 14.69 -4.43
C SER A 157 -27.48 13.37 -4.36
N ALA A 158 -26.34 13.31 -5.04
CA ALA A 158 -25.49 12.13 -5.06
C ALA A 158 -24.99 11.74 -3.66
N SER A 159 -24.73 10.45 -3.48
CA SER A 159 -24.16 9.92 -2.23
C SER A 159 -23.25 8.73 -2.47
N LEU A 160 -22.38 8.48 -1.49
CA LEU A 160 -21.44 7.38 -1.46
C LEU A 160 -21.53 6.71 -0.10
N SER A 161 -21.71 5.39 -0.05
CA SER A 161 -21.73 4.64 1.21
C SER A 161 -20.54 3.67 1.27
N PHE A 162 -20.09 3.39 2.50
CA PHE A 162 -18.99 2.49 2.80
C PHE A 162 -19.39 1.55 3.92
N ARG A 163 -18.99 0.28 3.80
CA ARG A 163 -19.18 -0.73 4.83
C ARG A 163 -18.01 -1.70 4.84
N MET A 164 -17.41 -1.91 6.01
CA MET A 164 -16.41 -2.97 6.20
C MET A 164 -17.07 -4.33 6.07
N ARG A 165 -16.41 -5.29 5.41
CA ARG A 165 -16.98 -6.63 5.25
C ARG A 165 -17.01 -7.36 6.60
N ARG A 166 -18.05 -8.17 6.81
CA ARG A 166 -18.25 -8.90 8.09
C ARG A 166 -17.34 -10.11 8.27
N GLN A 167 -16.93 -10.76 7.18
CA GLN A 167 -16.09 -11.98 7.21
C GLN A 167 -14.61 -11.64 7.04
N LEU A 168 -14.14 -10.60 7.74
CA LEU A 168 -12.72 -10.27 7.78
C LEU A 168 -12.07 -10.95 8.98
N PRO A 169 -10.78 -11.33 8.86
CA PRO A 169 -10.01 -11.82 10.01
C PRO A 169 -9.89 -10.81 11.16
N LEU A 170 -10.17 -9.53 10.90
CA LEU A 170 -10.10 -8.44 11.86
C LEU A 170 -11.26 -7.46 11.65
N ALA A 171 -11.77 -6.90 12.75
CA ALA A 171 -12.73 -5.81 12.71
C ALA A 171 -12.01 -4.46 12.49
N TYR A 172 -12.61 -3.62 11.67
CA TYR A 172 -12.11 -2.27 11.36
C TYR A 172 -13.18 -1.24 11.70
N PHE A 173 -13.21 -0.83 12.95
CA PHE A 173 -14.11 0.24 13.39
C PHE A 173 -13.43 1.61 13.24
N PHE A 174 -14.24 2.64 13.07
CA PHE A 174 -13.79 4.03 12.99
C PHE A 174 -14.85 4.94 13.60
N ASN A 175 -14.41 6.11 14.06
CA ASN A 175 -15.29 7.16 14.57
C ASN A 175 -14.86 8.55 14.09
N ARG A 176 -13.86 8.61 13.21
CA ARG A 176 -13.43 9.83 12.52
C ARG A 176 -13.41 9.56 11.03
N MET A 177 -13.91 10.52 10.27
CA MET A 177 -13.91 10.49 8.80
C MET A 177 -13.34 11.81 8.30
N SER A 178 -12.33 11.75 7.43
CA SER A 178 -11.86 12.92 6.69
C SER A 178 -12.15 12.74 5.21
N VAL A 179 -12.73 13.76 4.57
CA VAL A 179 -13.15 13.73 3.16
C VAL A 179 -12.34 14.73 2.38
N MET A 180 -11.54 14.24 1.44
CA MET A 180 -10.63 15.04 0.63
C MET A 180 -11.29 15.38 -0.71
N ILE A 181 -11.55 16.66 -0.95
CA ILE A 181 -12.17 17.13 -2.18
C ILE A 181 -11.28 18.16 -2.88
N LEU A 182 -11.44 18.31 -4.18
CA LEU A 182 -10.77 19.36 -4.95
C LEU A 182 -11.22 20.74 -4.42
N ARG A 183 -10.25 21.63 -4.23
CA ARG A 183 -10.49 23.02 -3.85
C ARG A 183 -10.98 23.81 -5.06
N ASP A 184 -12.29 23.91 -5.18
CA ASP A 184 -12.99 24.66 -6.23
C ASP A 184 -14.12 25.47 -5.58
N SER A 185 -14.25 26.76 -5.91
CA SER A 185 -15.34 27.61 -5.40
C SER A 185 -16.72 27.14 -5.86
N ALA A 186 -16.79 26.37 -6.95
CA ALA A 186 -18.01 25.72 -7.42
C ALA A 186 -18.29 24.37 -6.72
N SER A 187 -17.52 23.98 -5.69
CA SER A 187 -17.69 22.70 -4.99
C SER A 187 -19.00 22.65 -4.23
N PHE A 188 -19.75 21.56 -4.37
CA PHE A 188 -20.88 21.25 -3.49
C PHE A 188 -20.43 21.07 -2.04
N SER A 189 -21.35 21.31 -1.12
CA SER A 189 -21.18 20.99 0.29
C SER A 189 -21.32 19.49 0.52
N ILE A 190 -20.80 19.02 1.65
CA ILE A 190 -20.87 17.62 2.04
C ILE A 190 -21.41 17.46 3.45
N SER A 191 -22.08 16.33 3.70
CA SER A 191 -22.52 15.94 5.04
C SER A 191 -22.33 14.43 5.24
N VAL A 192 -22.12 14.03 6.49
CA VAL A 192 -21.88 12.65 6.89
C VAL A 192 -22.81 12.33 8.07
N PRO A 193 -24.01 11.77 7.84
CA PRO A 193 -24.96 11.48 8.90
C PRO A 193 -24.35 10.59 10.01
N GLY A 194 -24.63 10.94 11.27
CA GLY A 194 -24.03 10.28 12.43
C GLY A 194 -22.65 10.81 12.82
N PHE A 195 -22.09 11.74 12.05
CA PHE A 195 -20.85 12.44 12.35
C PHE A 195 -21.06 13.96 12.43
N GLN A 196 -20.34 14.60 13.35
CA GLN A 196 -20.28 16.05 13.56
C GLN A 196 -19.09 16.63 12.78
N TYR A 197 -19.27 17.82 12.21
CA TYR A 197 -18.21 18.53 11.50
C TYR A 197 -17.25 19.21 12.47
N GLU A 198 -15.95 18.98 12.31
CA GLU A 198 -14.90 19.47 13.21
C GLU A 198 -14.06 20.61 12.61
N GLY A 199 -14.11 20.81 11.30
CA GLY A 199 -13.27 21.78 10.61
C GLY A 199 -12.67 21.22 9.32
N CYS A 200 -11.80 22.01 8.68
CA CYS A 200 -11.11 21.58 7.47
C CYS A 200 -9.68 22.12 7.38
N ASP A 201 -8.83 21.35 6.70
CA ASP A 201 -7.48 21.73 6.31
C ASP A 201 -7.41 22.03 4.81
N THR A 202 -6.52 22.93 4.42
CA THR A 202 -6.19 23.17 3.00
C THR A 202 -4.89 22.46 2.65
N LEU A 203 -4.94 21.55 1.68
CA LEU A 203 -3.83 20.71 1.25
C LEU A 203 -3.54 20.98 -0.22
N GLY A 204 -2.76 22.01 -0.55
CA GLY A 204 -2.47 22.36 -1.95
C GLY A 204 -3.75 22.65 -2.76
N LEU A 205 -4.08 21.75 -3.70
CA LEU A 205 -5.26 21.83 -4.55
C LEU A 205 -6.51 21.18 -3.93
N ALA A 206 -6.43 20.69 -2.69
CA ALA A 206 -7.54 20.02 -2.01
C ALA A 206 -7.95 20.74 -0.72
N ILE A 207 -9.19 20.50 -0.30
CA ILE A 207 -9.69 20.75 1.06
C ILE A 207 -9.99 19.39 1.69
N LEU A 208 -9.54 19.21 2.93
CA LEU A 208 -9.82 18.01 3.72
C LEU A 208 -10.79 18.38 4.85
N TYR A 209 -12.03 17.91 4.76
CA TYR A 209 -13.05 18.14 5.79
C TYR A 209 -13.01 17.04 6.84
N HIS A 210 -13.03 17.39 8.12
CA HIS A 210 -12.96 16.46 9.23
C HIS A 210 -14.31 16.31 9.91
N PHE A 211 -14.65 15.06 10.21
CA PHE A 211 -15.87 14.68 10.88
C PHE A 211 -15.57 13.69 12.01
N SER A 212 -16.29 13.78 13.12
CA SER A 212 -16.16 12.87 14.27
C SER A 212 -17.50 12.30 14.71
N SER A 213 -17.51 11.12 15.31
CA SER A 213 -18.69 10.50 15.90
C SER A 213 -18.37 10.04 17.32
N PRO A 214 -19.30 10.15 18.29
CA PRO A 214 -19.11 9.56 19.61
C PRO A 214 -19.17 8.03 19.58
N GLN A 215 -19.65 7.42 18.49
CA GLN A 215 -19.76 5.97 18.34
C GLN A 215 -18.73 5.44 17.34
N GLN A 216 -18.13 4.29 17.68
CA GLN A 216 -17.38 3.51 16.71
C GLN A 216 -18.36 2.77 15.79
N VAL A 217 -18.13 2.89 14.48
CA VAL A 217 -18.97 2.31 13.43
C VAL A 217 -18.12 1.52 12.44
N ASP A 218 -18.75 0.61 11.70
CA ASP A 218 -18.15 -0.16 10.60
C ASP A 218 -18.61 0.33 9.22
N SER A 219 -19.47 1.34 9.20
CA SER A 219 -20.14 1.84 8.00
C SER A 219 -20.51 3.32 8.15
N THR A 220 -20.51 4.02 7.03
CA THR A 220 -20.85 5.45 6.95
C THR A 220 -21.29 5.82 5.54
N SER A 221 -21.85 7.01 5.38
CA SER A 221 -22.26 7.56 4.09
C SER A 221 -21.90 9.04 3.97
N LEU A 222 -21.42 9.43 2.81
CA LEU A 222 -21.17 10.80 2.38
C LEU A 222 -22.32 11.25 1.48
N PHE A 223 -22.96 12.36 1.82
CA PHE A 223 -24.00 12.99 1.01
C PHE A 223 -23.52 14.33 0.47
N VAL A 224 -23.74 14.53 -0.83
CA VAL A 224 -23.52 15.80 -1.51
C VAL A 224 -24.75 16.69 -1.32
N ARG A 225 -24.55 17.98 -1.11
CA ARG A 225 -25.63 18.98 -0.99
C ARG A 225 -25.26 20.26 -1.72
N LYS A 226 -26.23 20.82 -2.43
CA LYS A 226 -26.14 22.15 -3.01
C LYS A 226 -26.81 23.16 -2.10
N ASP A 227 -26.01 24.02 -1.49
CA ASP A 227 -26.41 25.08 -0.57
C ASP A 227 -26.53 26.44 -1.25
N ASP A 228 -25.83 26.61 -2.36
CA ASP A 228 -25.77 27.84 -3.13
C ASP A 228 -25.85 27.56 -4.64
N SER A 229 -26.35 28.55 -5.37
CA SER A 229 -26.49 28.55 -6.83
C SER A 229 -25.16 28.49 -7.60
N THR A 230 -24.06 29.00 -7.03
CA THR A 230 -22.73 28.99 -7.65
C THR A 230 -22.10 27.59 -7.64
N GLN A 231 -22.49 26.71 -6.72
CA GLN A 231 -22.02 25.33 -6.68
C GLN A 231 -22.54 24.50 -7.87
N LYS A 232 -21.63 23.81 -8.55
CA LYS A 232 -21.90 23.05 -9.79
C LYS A 232 -21.48 21.59 -9.73
N GLN A 233 -20.50 21.23 -8.91
CA GLN A 233 -19.92 19.90 -8.90
C GLN A 233 -19.26 19.57 -7.57
N LEU A 234 -18.93 18.30 -7.33
CA LEU A 234 -17.99 17.88 -6.29
C LEU A 234 -16.95 16.99 -6.94
N THR A 235 -15.66 17.17 -6.65
CA THR A 235 -14.62 16.21 -7.04
C THR A 235 -13.97 15.63 -5.79
N LEU A 236 -14.22 14.34 -5.53
CA LEU A 236 -13.64 13.56 -4.45
C LEU A 236 -12.26 13.02 -4.86
N LEU A 237 -11.26 13.16 -3.99
CA LEU A 237 -9.89 12.66 -4.19
C LEU A 237 -9.56 11.48 -3.26
N GLY A 238 -10.20 11.39 -2.09
CA GLY A 238 -9.98 10.31 -1.13
C GLY A 238 -10.76 10.48 0.16
N ILE A 239 -10.85 9.41 0.94
CA ILE A 239 -11.48 9.39 2.27
C ILE A 239 -10.52 8.72 3.24
N LEU A 240 -10.43 9.25 4.46
CA LEU A 240 -9.68 8.67 5.56
C LEU A 240 -10.66 8.24 6.66
N LEU A 241 -10.61 6.98 7.08
CA LEU A 241 -11.41 6.41 8.16
C LEU A 241 -10.50 6.04 9.34
N ASP A 242 -10.68 6.72 10.47
CA ASP A 242 -9.77 6.61 11.61
C ASP A 242 -10.53 6.33 12.91
N SER A 243 -9.95 5.52 13.79
CA SER A 243 -10.43 5.31 15.17
C SER A 243 -9.65 6.14 16.19
N GLY A 244 -8.47 6.64 15.82
CA GLY A 244 -7.51 7.28 16.72
C GLY A 244 -6.64 6.30 17.51
N ASP A 245 -6.79 4.99 17.28
CA ASP A 245 -6.03 3.97 18.01
C ASP A 245 -4.54 3.99 17.62
N GLU A 246 -3.71 3.60 18.60
CA GLU A 246 -2.30 3.29 18.37
C GLU A 246 -2.16 2.02 17.52
N GLY A 247 -0.99 1.82 16.89
CA GLY A 247 -0.74 0.64 16.06
C GLY A 247 -0.34 0.95 14.62
N ILE A 248 -0.57 0.00 13.72
CA ILE A 248 -0.21 0.10 12.31
C ILE A 248 -1.38 0.63 11.49
N LEU A 249 -1.10 1.62 10.65
CA LEU A 249 -1.95 2.05 9.55
C LEU A 249 -1.30 1.62 8.24
N TYR A 250 -1.95 0.72 7.49
CA TYR A 250 -1.45 0.28 6.19
C TYR A 250 -2.40 0.72 5.08
N ASN A 251 -2.04 1.84 4.44
CA ASN A 251 -2.74 2.43 3.32
C ASN A 251 -2.27 1.80 2.01
N SER A 252 -3.20 1.50 1.11
CA SER A 252 -2.92 0.97 -0.23
C SER A 252 -3.51 1.90 -1.30
N ALA A 253 -2.72 2.27 -2.30
CA ALA A 253 -3.16 3.08 -3.42
C ALA A 253 -2.66 2.48 -4.74
N GLY A 254 -3.47 1.58 -5.30
CA GLY A 254 -3.19 0.93 -6.58
C GLY A 254 -4.11 1.41 -7.70
N ILE A 255 -3.57 1.58 -8.91
CA ILE A 255 -4.37 1.80 -10.12
C ILE A 255 -3.99 0.80 -11.21
N ASN A 256 -4.97 0.04 -11.67
CA ASN A 256 -4.81 -0.95 -12.73
C ASN A 256 -4.29 -0.29 -14.01
N GLY A 257 -3.17 -0.82 -14.52
CA GLY A 257 -2.45 -0.29 -15.67
C GLY A 257 -1.49 0.86 -15.35
N ALA A 258 -1.34 1.26 -14.08
CA ALA A 258 -0.41 2.31 -13.72
C ALA A 258 1.04 1.89 -13.97
N ASP A 259 1.78 2.82 -14.54
CA ASP A 259 3.23 2.82 -14.67
C ASP A 259 3.79 3.96 -13.78
N VAL A 260 5.10 4.14 -13.74
CA VAL A 260 5.69 5.22 -12.93
C VAL A 260 5.21 6.61 -13.38
N ARG A 261 5.04 6.81 -14.69
CA ARG A 261 4.57 8.09 -15.25
C ARG A 261 3.14 8.41 -14.80
N SER A 262 2.30 7.41 -14.60
CA SER A 262 0.95 7.60 -14.05
C SER A 262 0.99 8.27 -12.68
N PHE A 263 1.86 7.83 -11.78
CA PHE A 263 2.00 8.50 -10.48
C PHE A 263 2.68 9.87 -10.58
N LEU A 264 3.61 10.08 -11.52
CA LEU A 264 4.18 11.40 -11.80
C LEU A 264 3.16 12.43 -12.31
N ARG A 265 2.02 11.99 -12.87
CA ARG A 265 0.91 12.87 -13.26
C ARG A 265 0.03 13.32 -12.09
N CYS A 266 0.19 12.75 -10.90
CA CYS A 266 -0.64 13.06 -9.74
C CYS A 266 -0.16 14.35 -9.05
N SER A 267 -0.61 15.49 -9.57
CA SER A 267 -0.18 16.84 -9.15
C SER A 267 -0.44 17.17 -7.67
N GLN A 268 -1.38 16.48 -7.02
CA GLN A 268 -1.74 16.67 -5.61
C GLN A 268 -0.99 15.68 -4.68
N MET A 269 -0.29 14.68 -5.22
CA MET A 269 0.36 13.62 -4.46
C MET A 269 1.34 14.12 -3.39
N ASN A 270 2.12 15.17 -3.69
CA ASN A 270 3.11 15.69 -2.73
C ASN A 270 2.46 16.28 -1.48
N SER A 271 1.34 16.99 -1.63
CA SER A 271 0.56 17.55 -0.52
C SER A 271 -0.12 16.44 0.29
N ASP A 272 -0.64 15.41 -0.39
CA ASP A 272 -1.25 14.26 0.28
C ASP A 272 -0.21 13.47 1.10
N LEU A 273 0.99 13.27 0.55
CA LEU A 273 2.10 12.63 1.25
C LEU A 273 2.51 13.41 2.51
N ALA A 274 2.60 14.75 2.40
CA ALA A 274 2.93 15.60 3.54
C ALA A 274 1.88 15.49 4.66
N TYR A 275 0.59 15.42 4.30
CA TYR A 275 -0.49 15.26 5.28
C TYR A 275 -0.54 13.84 5.87
N LEU A 276 -0.51 12.80 5.03
CA LEU A 276 -0.53 11.41 5.49
C LEU A 276 0.68 11.11 6.37
N SER A 277 1.83 11.70 6.03
CA SER A 277 3.10 11.56 6.74
C SER A 277 3.46 10.08 6.98
N PRO A 278 3.53 9.24 5.93
CA PRO A 278 3.94 7.84 6.07
C PRO A 278 5.37 7.73 6.62
N ASP A 279 5.57 6.75 7.49
CA ASP A 279 6.87 6.33 8.00
C ASP A 279 7.58 5.37 7.03
N LEU A 280 6.81 4.69 6.18
CA LEU A 280 7.29 3.83 5.11
C LEU A 280 6.43 4.02 3.86
N VAL A 281 7.09 4.23 2.72
CA VAL A 281 6.47 4.19 1.40
C VAL A 281 6.98 2.97 0.62
N ILE A 282 6.06 2.07 0.25
CA ILE A 282 6.34 0.92 -0.60
C ILE A 282 5.89 1.26 -2.02
N VAL A 283 6.78 1.10 -3.00
CA VAL A 283 6.51 1.38 -4.41
C VAL A 283 6.59 0.08 -5.22
N SER A 284 5.42 -0.42 -5.62
CA SER A 284 5.26 -1.63 -6.43
C SER A 284 4.79 -1.27 -7.84
N LEU A 285 5.73 -0.80 -8.65
CA LEU A 285 5.55 -0.42 -10.06
C LEU A 285 6.64 -1.06 -10.92
N GLY A 286 6.44 -1.08 -12.23
CA GLY A 286 7.38 -1.66 -13.18
C GLY A 286 6.76 -2.70 -14.10
N THR A 287 5.65 -3.35 -13.71
CA THR A 287 4.98 -4.35 -14.55
C THR A 287 4.50 -3.70 -15.84
N ASN A 288 3.68 -2.65 -15.76
CA ASN A 288 3.17 -1.95 -16.95
C ASN A 288 4.27 -1.19 -17.70
N ASP A 289 5.28 -0.68 -16.99
CA ASP A 289 6.43 -0.01 -17.59
C ASP A 289 7.16 -0.96 -18.55
N CYS A 290 7.59 -2.13 -18.06
CA CYS A 290 8.29 -3.12 -18.88
C CYS A 290 7.35 -4.03 -19.69
N TYR A 291 6.04 -3.96 -19.52
CA TYR A 291 5.07 -4.57 -20.43
C TYR A 291 4.88 -3.75 -21.72
N SER A 292 5.18 -2.45 -21.69
CA SER A 292 5.02 -1.53 -22.82
C SER A 292 5.92 -1.89 -24.01
N GLU A 293 5.39 -1.80 -25.23
CA GLU A 293 6.20 -1.94 -26.46
C GLU A 293 7.22 -0.79 -26.62
N LYS A 294 7.01 0.32 -25.91
CA LYS A 294 7.92 1.48 -25.86
C LYS A 294 8.85 1.45 -24.64
N TRP A 295 9.14 0.25 -24.13
CA TRP A 295 10.01 0.08 -22.97
C TRP A 295 11.39 0.69 -23.24
N ASP A 296 11.85 1.52 -22.29
CA ASP A 296 13.20 2.03 -22.24
C ASP A 296 13.65 2.09 -20.78
N SER A 297 14.65 1.28 -20.45
CA SER A 297 15.12 1.13 -19.06
C SER A 297 15.71 2.43 -18.49
N VAL A 298 16.27 3.30 -19.35
CA VAL A 298 16.85 4.58 -18.94
C VAL A 298 15.75 5.56 -18.55
N THR A 299 14.72 5.69 -19.38
CA THR A 299 13.51 6.50 -19.09
C THR A 299 12.79 5.99 -17.85
N PHE A 300 12.63 4.67 -17.70
CA PHE A 300 12.06 4.08 -16.49
C PHE A 300 12.85 4.46 -15.24
N GLU A 301 14.18 4.31 -15.27
CA GLU A 301 15.06 4.68 -14.16
C GLU A 301 14.93 6.16 -13.79
N MET A 302 14.94 7.06 -14.78
CA MET A 302 14.79 8.50 -14.55
C MET A 302 13.44 8.85 -13.92
N ASN A 303 12.35 8.26 -14.43
CA ASN A 303 11.01 8.47 -13.89
C ASN A 303 10.90 7.93 -12.46
N LEU A 304 11.41 6.73 -12.20
CA LEU A 304 11.36 6.13 -10.87
C LEU A 304 12.18 6.93 -9.86
N ARG A 305 13.36 7.41 -10.26
CA ARG A 305 14.17 8.33 -9.45
C ARG A 305 13.42 9.63 -9.15
N THR A 306 12.70 10.17 -10.13
CA THR A 306 11.90 11.40 -9.95
C THR A 306 10.78 11.15 -8.94
N LEU A 307 10.07 10.03 -9.04
CA LEU A 307 9.03 9.65 -8.08
C LEU A 307 9.60 9.49 -6.67
N ALA A 308 10.75 8.82 -6.53
CA ALA A 308 11.44 8.66 -5.25
C ALA A 308 11.83 10.00 -4.61
N ARG A 309 12.32 10.95 -5.43
CA ARG A 309 12.68 12.30 -4.97
C ARG A 309 11.46 13.10 -4.55
N ASN A 310 10.36 13.02 -5.28
CA ASN A 310 9.09 13.64 -4.88
C ASN A 310 8.63 13.11 -3.51
N ILE A 311 8.71 11.80 -3.29
CA ILE A 311 8.42 11.18 -1.98
C ILE A 311 9.35 11.73 -0.90
N ARG A 312 10.66 11.73 -1.12
CA ARG A 312 11.66 12.25 -0.15
C ARG A 312 11.45 13.72 0.17
N GLN A 313 11.05 14.54 -0.79
CA GLN A 313 10.78 15.96 -0.57
C GLN A 313 9.56 16.16 0.32
N SER A 314 8.50 15.37 0.13
CA SER A 314 7.29 15.43 0.94
C SER A 314 7.44 14.81 2.32
N VAL A 315 8.18 13.70 2.44
CA VAL A 315 8.39 12.95 3.68
C VAL A 315 9.86 12.53 3.86
N PRO A 316 10.75 13.45 4.27
CA PRO A 316 12.19 13.20 4.31
C PRO A 316 12.62 12.04 5.21
N SER A 317 11.91 11.82 6.31
CA SER A 317 12.20 10.76 7.29
C SER A 317 11.65 9.38 6.90
N ALA A 318 10.79 9.28 5.88
CA ALA A 318 10.17 8.02 5.52
C ALA A 318 11.20 7.02 4.97
N ALA A 319 11.07 5.76 5.37
CA ALA A 319 11.65 4.65 4.64
C ALA A 319 11.04 4.54 3.25
N ILE A 320 11.81 4.05 2.28
CA ILE A 320 11.31 3.68 0.96
C ILE A 320 11.72 2.24 0.67
N ILE A 321 10.76 1.40 0.30
CA ILE A 321 10.98 0.06 -0.26
C ILE A 321 10.48 0.07 -1.69
N PHE A 322 11.33 -0.33 -2.64
CA PHE A 322 10.89 -0.70 -3.99
C PHE A 322 10.66 -2.20 -4.06
N THR A 323 9.58 -2.64 -4.70
CA THR A 323 9.43 -4.04 -5.09
C THR A 323 9.73 -4.18 -6.58
N THR A 324 10.42 -5.26 -6.97
CA THR A 324 10.59 -5.55 -8.41
C THR A 324 9.28 -6.05 -9.03
N PRO A 325 9.04 -5.82 -10.33
CA PRO A 325 7.90 -6.44 -11.01
C PRO A 325 8.04 -7.96 -11.03
N PRO A 326 6.93 -8.72 -10.95
CA PRO A 326 6.94 -10.17 -11.06
C PRO A 326 7.40 -10.64 -12.46
N ASP A 327 7.85 -11.89 -12.54
CA ASP A 327 8.00 -12.57 -13.84
C ASP A 327 6.63 -12.63 -14.53
N HIS A 328 6.58 -12.26 -15.81
CA HIS A 328 5.32 -12.24 -16.55
C HIS A 328 5.54 -12.33 -18.06
N TYR A 329 4.45 -12.54 -18.79
CA TYR A 329 4.45 -12.63 -20.25
C TYR A 329 3.81 -11.39 -20.88
N ARG A 330 4.25 -11.06 -22.09
CA ARG A 330 3.57 -10.15 -23.02
C ARG A 330 2.58 -10.90 -23.90
N LYS A 331 1.38 -10.34 -24.05
CA LYS A 331 0.32 -10.89 -24.93
C LYS A 331 0.04 -12.37 -24.68
N ARG A 332 0.24 -12.84 -23.43
CA ARG A 332 0.14 -14.25 -22.97
C ARG A 332 1.09 -15.26 -23.63
N LYS A 333 1.90 -14.86 -24.61
CA LYS A 333 2.67 -15.78 -25.47
C LYS A 333 4.17 -15.65 -25.30
N HIS A 334 4.66 -14.43 -25.16
CA HIS A 334 6.09 -14.14 -25.14
C HIS A 334 6.52 -13.86 -23.71
N LEU A 335 7.48 -14.61 -23.19
CA LEU A 335 8.10 -14.29 -21.91
C LEU A 335 8.67 -12.87 -21.99
N ASN A 336 8.46 -12.06 -20.95
CA ASN A 336 8.97 -10.71 -20.94
C ASN A 336 10.44 -10.70 -20.48
N GLU A 337 11.37 -10.73 -21.44
CA GLU A 337 12.82 -10.71 -21.16
C GLU A 337 13.32 -9.35 -20.61
N ASP A 338 12.46 -8.33 -20.56
CA ASP A 338 12.81 -6.99 -20.06
C ASP A 338 12.69 -6.85 -18.53
N VAL A 339 12.07 -7.83 -17.84
CA VAL A 339 11.88 -7.78 -16.38
C VAL A 339 13.22 -7.67 -15.63
N PRO A 340 14.29 -8.42 -15.97
CA PRO A 340 15.61 -8.21 -15.37
C PRO A 340 16.17 -6.80 -15.56
N ALA A 341 15.93 -6.16 -16.71
CA ALA A 341 16.38 -4.78 -16.96
C ALA A 341 15.64 -3.79 -16.04
N ALA A 342 14.34 -3.99 -15.81
CA ALA A 342 13.56 -3.22 -14.86
C ALA A 342 14.06 -3.41 -13.42
N CYS A 343 14.34 -4.66 -13.02
CA CYS A 343 14.93 -4.97 -11.70
C CYS A 343 16.26 -4.22 -11.51
N ASN A 344 17.16 -4.27 -12.49
CA ASN A 344 18.45 -3.60 -12.41
C ASN A 344 18.31 -2.07 -12.30
N ALA A 345 17.34 -1.47 -13.01
CA ALA A 345 17.04 -0.04 -12.87
C ALA A 345 16.52 0.30 -11.46
N ILE A 346 15.64 -0.53 -10.88
CA ILE A 346 15.16 -0.39 -9.50
C ILE A 346 16.33 -0.41 -8.51
N TYR A 347 17.27 -1.36 -8.63
CA TYR A 347 18.45 -1.40 -7.77
C TYR A 347 19.32 -0.14 -7.88
N ARG A 348 19.51 0.39 -9.09
CA ARG A 348 20.27 1.64 -9.28
C ARG A 348 19.57 2.82 -8.62
N VAL A 349 18.25 2.95 -8.76
CA VAL A 349 17.48 3.99 -8.06
C VAL A 349 17.55 3.81 -6.55
N ALA A 350 17.36 2.59 -6.05
CA ALA A 350 17.40 2.31 -4.62
C ALA A 350 18.75 2.67 -4.00
N ARG A 351 19.85 2.35 -4.68
CA ARG A 351 21.19 2.78 -4.25
C ARG A 351 21.33 4.31 -4.26
N SER A 352 20.90 4.99 -5.32
CA SER A 352 21.03 6.46 -5.39
C SER A 352 20.14 7.21 -4.39
N GLU A 353 18.98 6.66 -4.06
CA GLU A 353 17.97 7.31 -3.21
C GLU A 353 17.92 6.71 -1.78
N LYS A 354 18.94 5.90 -1.42
CA LYS A 354 19.13 5.27 -0.10
C LYS A 354 17.87 4.51 0.37
N ALA A 355 17.32 3.70 -0.52
CA ALA A 355 16.11 2.93 -0.31
C ALA A 355 16.43 1.42 -0.25
N ALA A 356 15.45 0.64 0.19
CA ALA A 356 15.52 -0.82 0.20
C ALA A 356 14.86 -1.41 -1.06
N VAL A 357 15.24 -2.64 -1.41
CA VAL A 357 14.59 -3.43 -2.47
C VAL A 357 14.09 -4.75 -1.91
N TRP A 358 12.83 -5.09 -2.20
CA TRP A 358 12.33 -6.46 -2.09
C TRP A 358 12.19 -7.05 -3.49
N ASN A 359 13.02 -8.04 -3.82
CA ASN A 359 13.10 -8.57 -5.18
C ASN A 359 12.10 -9.69 -5.42
N LEU A 360 10.82 -9.31 -5.61
CA LEU A 360 9.74 -10.24 -5.94
C LEU A 360 10.08 -11.14 -7.14
N TYR A 361 10.69 -10.61 -8.20
CA TYR A 361 11.13 -11.41 -9.36
C TYR A 361 12.00 -12.61 -8.94
N ARG A 362 13.01 -12.40 -8.08
CA ARG A 362 13.86 -13.48 -7.56
C ARG A 362 13.11 -14.39 -6.58
N VAL A 363 12.35 -13.80 -5.65
CA VAL A 363 11.55 -14.56 -4.67
C VAL A 363 10.61 -15.53 -5.36
N MET A 364 10.00 -15.14 -6.49
CA MET A 364 9.13 -16.02 -7.28
C MET A 364 9.84 -17.23 -7.90
N GLY A 365 11.17 -17.19 -8.05
CA GLY A 365 11.97 -18.18 -8.78
C GLY A 365 12.64 -17.61 -10.04
N GLY A 366 12.49 -16.31 -10.32
CA GLY A 366 13.15 -15.63 -11.44
C GLY A 366 12.50 -15.91 -12.79
N ARG A 367 13.33 -16.03 -13.83
CA ARG A 367 12.90 -16.12 -15.23
C ARG A 367 11.94 -17.29 -15.43
N ASN A 368 10.79 -17.00 -16.04
CA ASN A 368 9.75 -17.98 -16.38
C ASN A 368 9.05 -18.62 -15.16
N SER A 369 9.28 -18.11 -13.95
CA SER A 369 8.66 -18.62 -12.72
C SER A 369 7.14 -18.47 -12.68
N ILE A 370 6.55 -17.51 -13.41
CA ILE A 370 5.09 -17.34 -13.43
C ILE A 370 4.35 -18.61 -13.88
N ARG A 371 5.00 -19.48 -14.66
CA ARG A 371 4.43 -20.77 -15.05
C ARG A 371 4.28 -21.70 -13.86
N GLU A 372 5.28 -21.81 -13.00
CA GLU A 372 5.22 -22.61 -11.76
C GLU A 372 4.12 -22.10 -10.83
N TRP A 373 3.96 -20.77 -10.75
CA TRP A 373 2.86 -20.15 -10.01
C TRP A 373 1.49 -20.48 -10.61
N ILE A 374 1.35 -20.54 -11.94
CA ILE A 374 0.10 -20.97 -12.60
C ILE A 374 -0.17 -22.45 -12.34
N ASP A 375 0.84 -23.31 -12.53
CA ASP A 375 0.74 -24.76 -12.38
C ASP A 375 0.42 -25.15 -10.93
N SER A 376 0.81 -24.29 -9.97
CA SER A 376 0.48 -24.40 -8.54
C SER A 376 -0.82 -23.70 -8.12
N ASN A 377 -1.61 -23.19 -9.08
CA ASN A 377 -2.85 -22.45 -8.83
C ASN A 377 -2.67 -21.21 -7.91
N LEU A 378 -1.60 -20.46 -8.11
CA LEU A 378 -1.33 -19.17 -7.47
C LEU A 378 -1.42 -18.00 -8.46
N ALA A 379 -1.25 -18.26 -9.75
CA ALA A 379 -1.37 -17.26 -10.80
C ALA A 379 -2.46 -17.61 -11.83
N VAL A 380 -3.00 -16.58 -12.50
CA VAL A 380 -4.04 -16.77 -13.52
C VAL A 380 -3.45 -16.96 -14.91
N ARG A 381 -4.25 -17.54 -15.81
CA ARG A 381 -3.81 -17.94 -17.16
C ARG A 381 -3.39 -16.79 -18.08
N ASP A 382 -3.53 -15.54 -17.65
CA ASP A 382 -3.01 -14.40 -18.39
C ASP A 382 -1.49 -14.24 -18.29
N ARG A 383 -0.85 -14.97 -17.36
CA ARG A 383 0.61 -14.97 -17.12
C ARG A 383 1.15 -13.60 -16.71
N ILE A 384 0.32 -12.81 -16.02
CA ILE A 384 0.67 -11.50 -15.46
C ILE A 384 0.14 -11.42 -14.03
N HIS A 385 -1.15 -11.71 -13.82
CA HIS A 385 -1.81 -11.51 -12.54
C HIS A 385 -1.87 -12.79 -11.70
N PHE A 386 -2.05 -12.58 -10.40
CA PHE A 386 -2.21 -13.63 -9.43
C PHE A 386 -3.68 -13.82 -9.07
N ASN A 387 -4.04 -14.99 -8.56
CA ASN A 387 -5.32 -15.14 -7.86
C ASN A 387 -5.17 -14.70 -6.39
N SER A 388 -6.23 -14.82 -5.58
CA SER A 388 -6.19 -14.44 -4.17
C SER A 388 -5.06 -15.13 -3.41
N GLU A 389 -4.90 -16.44 -3.58
CA GLU A 389 -3.88 -17.23 -2.89
C GLU A 389 -2.45 -16.80 -3.26
N GLY A 390 -2.19 -16.54 -4.54
CA GLY A 390 -0.88 -16.03 -4.96
C GLY A 390 -0.58 -14.64 -4.41
N TYR A 391 -1.57 -13.76 -4.35
CA TYR A 391 -1.39 -12.45 -3.72
C TYR A 391 -1.24 -12.55 -2.20
N TYR A 392 -1.92 -13.47 -1.54
CA TYR A 392 -1.74 -13.72 -0.12
C TYR A 392 -0.33 -14.23 0.17
N LEU A 393 0.18 -15.15 -0.64
CA LEU A 393 1.55 -15.63 -0.53
C LEU A 393 2.58 -14.50 -0.70
N GLN A 394 2.38 -13.60 -1.67
CA GLN A 394 3.22 -12.41 -1.80
C GLN A 394 3.16 -11.52 -0.55
N GLY A 395 1.97 -11.31 0.02
CA GLY A 395 1.78 -10.49 1.21
C GLY A 395 2.47 -11.06 2.44
N ASP A 396 2.42 -12.39 2.59
CA ASP A 396 3.11 -13.11 3.65
C ASP A 396 4.64 -12.99 3.48
N LEU A 397 5.16 -13.22 2.26
CA LEU A 397 6.59 -13.13 1.97
C LEU A 397 7.15 -11.71 2.16
N LEU A 398 6.44 -10.66 1.72
CA LEU A 398 6.85 -9.26 1.94
C LEU A 398 6.86 -8.93 3.43
N PHE A 399 5.83 -9.33 4.17
CA PHE A 399 5.78 -9.12 5.61
C PHE A 399 6.96 -9.80 6.32
N GLU A 400 7.25 -11.07 5.99
CA GLU A 400 8.40 -11.79 6.53
C GLU A 400 9.72 -11.09 6.25
N ALA A 401 9.94 -10.62 5.02
CA ALA A 401 11.17 -9.90 4.67
C ALA A 401 11.33 -8.61 5.51
N ILE A 402 10.24 -7.88 5.76
CA ILE A 402 10.25 -6.68 6.62
C ILE A 402 10.57 -7.06 8.08
N ILE A 403 9.90 -8.08 8.62
CA ILE A 403 10.11 -8.50 10.01
C ILE A 403 11.50 -9.08 10.23
N GLN A 404 12.04 -9.85 9.28
CA GLN A 404 13.42 -10.35 9.35
C GLN A 404 14.41 -9.18 9.37
N SER A 405 14.23 -8.18 8.49
CA SER A 405 15.09 -7.01 8.46
C SER A 405 14.98 -6.17 9.76
N TRP A 406 13.80 -6.10 10.37
CA TRP A 406 13.61 -5.49 11.68
C TRP A 406 14.31 -6.28 12.80
N SER A 407 14.24 -7.61 12.77
CA SER A 407 14.99 -8.48 13.70
C SER A 407 16.49 -8.22 13.61
N ASP A 408 17.05 -8.17 12.40
CA ASP A 408 18.47 -7.88 12.17
C ASP A 408 18.87 -6.50 12.69
N TYR A 409 17.96 -5.51 12.62
CA TYR A 409 18.15 -4.19 13.20
C TYR A 409 18.23 -4.25 14.74
N LEU A 410 17.31 -4.96 15.39
CA LEU A 410 17.29 -5.11 16.85
C LEU A 410 18.56 -5.80 17.36
N ASP A 411 19.02 -6.84 16.67
CA ASP A 411 20.26 -7.55 17.02
C ASP A 411 21.48 -6.62 16.97
N LYS A 412 21.58 -5.77 15.94
CA LYS A 412 22.64 -4.76 15.84
C LYS A 412 22.58 -3.76 17.00
N GLN A 413 21.40 -3.29 17.38
CA GLN A 413 21.23 -2.38 18.51
C GLN A 413 21.64 -3.03 19.84
N TYR A 414 21.26 -4.29 20.06
CA TYR A 414 21.63 -5.05 21.26
C TYR A 414 23.16 -5.23 21.39
N VAL A 415 23.83 -5.61 20.29
CA VAL A 415 25.30 -5.76 20.26
C VAL A 415 26.00 -4.41 20.46
N ALA A 416 25.47 -3.31 19.92
CA ALA A 416 26.03 -1.98 20.13
C ALA A 416 25.87 -1.49 21.59
N GLY A 417 24.75 -1.83 22.23
CA GLY A 417 24.45 -1.46 23.62
C GLY A 417 25.24 -2.24 24.66
N THR A 418 25.64 -3.47 24.36
CA THR A 418 26.43 -4.33 25.28
C THR A 418 27.94 -4.06 25.24
N ASN A 419 28.42 -3.33 24.23
CA ASN A 419 29.82 -2.90 24.09
C ASN A 419 30.08 -1.47 24.63
N ARG A 420 29.07 -0.83 25.21
CA ARG A 420 29.18 0.43 25.98
C ARG A 420 29.06 0.13 27.46
#